data_AF-A0A1G4IZG6-F1
#
_entry.id   AF-A0A1G4IZG6-F1
#
_cell.length_a   1.000
_cell.length_b   1.000
_cell.length_c   1.000
_cell.angle_alpha   90.00
_cell.angle_beta   90.00
_cell.angle_gamma   90.00
#
_symmetry.space_group_name_H-M   'P 1'
#
loop_
_entity.id
_entity.type
_entity.pdbx_description
1 polymer ?
#
loop_
_entity_poly.entity_id
_entity_poly.type
_entity_poly.pdbx_seq_one_letter_code
_entity_poly.pdbx_strand_id
1 'polypeptide(L)'
;MISFPDLLFYSTFLAGIGSIVVAKSHAPLLLKYGKTLQGVKIQRSDIFGRLQQLTVPKKWFRHFYVYSTFVSGFNLLHLRTFLAFLVFVHSTRRLYETFYINKFGPASRIHISHYLVGIWFYSAVNFTTFTNEKHASSLPLRLLAIFIFALASWDQYKNHSHLSELRKYNLPTYGLFKIVASPHYLDEIFIYFALTLYATSCKMLFCMLWVVVNLSISALETKTWYLQKFPQTTPRFAIIPYVI
;
A
#
# COMPACT_ATOMS: atom_id res chain seq x y z
N MET A 1 -10.52 10.46 -27.97
CA MET A 1 -10.76 11.56 -27.02
C MET A 1 -10.95 10.94 -25.63
N ILE A 2 -10.21 11.38 -24.60
CA ILE A 2 -10.34 10.82 -23.24
C ILE A 2 -11.69 11.25 -22.67
N SER A 3 -12.44 10.30 -22.08
CA SER A 3 -13.74 10.62 -21.47
C SER A 3 -13.57 11.48 -20.21
N PHE A 4 -14.56 12.29 -19.86
CA PHE A 4 -14.49 13.11 -18.63
C PHE A 4 -14.25 12.27 -17.35
N PRO A 5 -14.90 11.10 -17.15
CA PRO A 5 -14.60 10.21 -16.02
C PRO A 5 -13.15 9.71 -16.01
N ASP A 6 -12.58 9.40 -17.17
CA ASP A 6 -11.19 8.96 -17.27
C ASP A 6 -10.21 10.11 -16.96
N LEU A 7 -10.50 11.31 -17.48
CA LEU A 7 -9.71 12.50 -17.18
C LEU A 7 -9.70 12.79 -15.67
N LEU A 8 -10.88 12.74 -15.04
CA LEU A 8 -10.99 12.90 -13.60
C LEU A 8 -10.18 11.83 -12.86
N PHE A 9 -10.31 10.56 -13.25
CA PHE A 9 -9.54 9.46 -12.66
C PHE A 9 -8.03 9.74 -12.71
N TYR A 10 -7.45 9.98 -13.89
CA TYR A 10 -6.02 10.21 -14.03
C TYR A 10 -5.55 11.47 -13.29
N SER A 11 -6.35 12.53 -13.28
CA SER A 11 -6.03 13.77 -12.55
C SER A 11 -5.87 13.54 -11.04
N THR A 12 -6.66 12.63 -10.45
CA THR A 12 -6.54 12.31 -9.02
C THR A 12 -5.22 11.62 -8.68
N PHE A 13 -4.66 10.81 -9.58
CA PHE A 13 -3.35 10.19 -9.40
C PHE A 13 -2.21 11.20 -9.49
N LEU A 14 -2.29 12.13 -10.46
CA LEU A 14 -1.32 13.22 -10.59
C LEU A 14 -1.35 14.13 -9.35
N ALA A 15 -2.54 14.49 -8.88
CA ALA A 15 -2.72 15.25 -7.65
C ALA A 15 -2.18 14.49 -6.43
N GLY A 16 -2.42 13.18 -6.35
CA GLY A 16 -1.87 12.32 -5.32
C GLY A 16 -0.34 12.34 -5.30
N ILE A 17 0.31 12.08 -6.44
CA ILE A 17 1.78 12.03 -6.54
C ILE A 17 2.37 13.42 -6.24
N GLY A 18 1.77 14.49 -6.78
CA GLY A 18 2.14 15.86 -6.46
C GLY A 18 2.03 16.16 -4.96
N SER A 19 0.96 15.71 -4.30
CA SER A 19 0.76 15.90 -2.86
C SER A 19 1.85 15.23 -2.02
N ILE A 20 2.35 14.07 -2.46
CA ILE A 20 3.45 13.36 -1.80
C ILE A 20 4.77 14.14 -1.95
N VAL A 21 5.05 14.68 -3.13
CA VAL A 21 6.26 15.48 -3.40
C VAL A 21 6.26 16.76 -2.56
N VAL A 22 5.11 17.45 -2.51
CA VAL A 22 4.91 18.63 -1.66
C VAL A 22 5.02 18.28 -0.18
N ALA A 23 4.40 17.17 0.27
CA ALA A 23 4.51 16.72 1.65
C ALA A 23 5.96 16.39 2.03
N LYS A 24 6.72 15.75 1.15
CA LYS A 24 8.13 15.41 1.42
C LYS A 24 9.01 16.65 1.59
N SER A 25 8.71 17.72 0.85
CA SER A 25 9.49 18.96 0.86
C SER A 25 9.07 19.92 1.98
N HIS A 26 7.76 20.12 2.19
CA HIS A 26 7.23 21.19 3.04
C HIS A 26 6.59 20.67 4.34
N ALA A 27 6.21 19.39 4.42
CA ALA A 27 5.51 18.83 5.56
C ALA A 27 5.86 17.35 5.81
N PRO A 28 7.15 16.99 6.00
CA PRO A 28 7.59 15.59 6.05
C PRO A 28 6.99 14.81 7.23
N LEU A 29 6.52 15.51 8.27
CA LEU A 29 5.79 14.91 9.39
C LEU A 29 4.49 14.23 8.97
N LEU A 30 3.84 14.70 7.90
CA LEU A 30 2.63 14.10 7.39
C LEU A 30 2.86 12.67 6.90
N LEU A 31 4.04 12.39 6.35
CA LEU A 31 4.43 11.08 5.80
C LEU A 31 4.87 10.07 6.87
N LYS A 32 5.06 10.52 8.12
CA LYS A 32 5.49 9.67 9.23
C LYS A 32 4.29 9.13 10.00
N TYR A 33 4.34 7.86 10.38
CA TYR A 33 3.28 7.22 11.15
C TYR A 33 3.78 6.01 11.96
N GLY A 34 3.05 5.68 13.02
CA GLY A 34 3.41 4.57 13.90
C GLY A 34 4.79 4.75 14.54
N LYS A 35 5.77 3.94 14.13
CA LYS A 35 7.12 3.95 14.70
C LYS A 35 7.94 5.18 14.29
N THR A 36 7.73 5.69 13.07
CA THR A 36 8.51 6.81 12.52
C THR A 36 8.10 8.15 13.11
N LEU A 37 6.96 8.23 13.81
CA LEU A 37 6.48 9.42 14.51
C LEU A 37 6.95 9.51 15.97
N GLN A 38 7.52 8.43 16.53
CA GLN A 38 7.94 8.43 17.95
C GLN A 38 9.09 9.41 18.19
N GLY A 39 8.91 10.34 19.13
CA GLY A 39 9.95 11.29 19.54
C GLY A 39 9.97 12.63 18.79
N VAL A 40 9.07 12.85 17.82
CA VAL A 40 8.96 14.15 17.12
C VAL A 40 8.24 15.18 18.00
N LYS A 41 8.88 16.30 18.33
CA LYS A 41 8.24 17.45 18.98
C LYS A 41 7.50 18.31 17.94
N ILE A 42 6.16 18.30 17.95
CA ILE A 42 5.34 19.17 17.11
C ILE A 42 5.20 20.54 17.81
N GLN A 43 5.64 21.61 17.14
CA GLN A 43 5.50 22.98 17.65
C GLN A 43 4.02 23.38 17.64
N ARG A 44 3.50 23.85 18.78
CA ARG A 44 2.06 23.88 19.11
C ARG A 44 1.28 25.11 18.62
N SER A 45 1.93 26.20 18.22
CA SER A 45 1.29 27.52 18.15
C SER A 45 0.63 27.86 16.81
N ASP A 46 1.03 27.23 15.70
CA ASP A 46 0.52 27.58 14.37
C ASP A 46 -0.63 26.67 13.91
N ILE A 47 -1.53 27.20 13.06
CA ILE A 47 -2.65 26.49 12.42
C ILE A 47 -2.13 25.25 11.68
N PHE A 48 -0.97 25.38 11.03
CA PHE A 48 -0.30 24.28 10.34
C PHE A 48 0.11 23.16 11.30
N GLY A 49 0.58 23.51 12.50
CA GLY A 49 0.90 22.55 13.56
C GLY A 49 -0.33 21.83 14.11
N ARG A 50 -1.50 22.50 14.16
CA ARG A 50 -2.78 21.87 14.53
C ARG A 50 -3.27 20.89 13.47
N LEU A 51 -3.16 21.24 12.19
CA LEU A 51 -3.52 20.35 11.08
C LEU A 51 -2.67 19.07 11.08
N GLN A 52 -1.37 19.18 11.35
CA GLN A 52 -0.46 18.03 11.44
C GLN A 52 -0.77 17.06 12.61
N GLN A 53 -1.57 17.49 13.59
CA GLN A 53 -1.98 16.65 14.73
C GLN A 53 -3.25 15.85 14.46
N LEU A 54 -3.93 16.09 13.33
CA LEU A 54 -5.10 15.33 12.92
C LEU A 54 -4.71 13.90 12.58
N THR A 55 -4.77 13.05 13.60
CA THR A 55 -4.41 11.64 13.50
C THR A 55 -5.55 10.74 13.91
N VAL A 56 -5.58 9.56 13.30
CA VAL A 56 -6.52 8.50 13.62
C VAL A 56 -5.75 7.28 14.15
N PRO A 57 -6.40 6.38 14.92
CA PRO A 57 -5.79 5.12 15.33
C PRO A 57 -5.31 4.31 14.11
N LYS A 58 -4.07 3.81 14.13
CA LYS A 58 -3.53 2.99 13.02
C LYS A 58 -4.37 1.74 12.76
N LYS A 59 -5.08 1.21 13.77
CA LYS A 59 -6.03 0.10 13.58
C LYS A 59 -7.19 0.40 12.62
N TRP A 60 -7.44 1.67 12.30
CA TRP A 60 -8.46 2.07 11.32
C TRP A 60 -8.10 1.69 9.88
N PHE A 61 -6.88 1.22 9.60
CA PHE A 61 -6.54 0.59 8.32
C PHE A 61 -7.52 -0.53 7.93
N ARG A 62 -8.12 -1.20 8.92
CA ARG A 62 -9.16 -2.21 8.69
C ARG A 62 -10.35 -1.67 7.90
N HIS A 63 -10.71 -0.38 8.04
CA HIS A 63 -11.86 0.19 7.35
C HIS A 63 -11.66 0.20 5.84
N PHE A 64 -10.43 0.41 5.36
CA PHE A 64 -10.11 0.38 3.93
C PHE A 64 -10.37 -1.00 3.35
N TYR A 65 -9.96 -2.04 4.07
CA TYR A 65 -10.13 -3.43 3.65
C TYR A 65 -11.58 -3.89 3.77
N VAL A 66 -12.33 -3.46 4.80
CA VAL A 66 -13.79 -3.72 4.88
C VAL A 66 -14.48 -3.12 3.67
N TYR A 67 -14.21 -1.85 3.38
CA TYR A 67 -14.77 -1.14 2.22
C TYR A 67 -14.37 -1.84 0.90
N SER A 68 -13.09 -2.11 0.68
CA SER A 68 -12.61 -2.75 -0.54
C SER A 68 -13.18 -4.15 -0.73
N THR A 69 -13.26 -4.97 0.32
CA THR A 69 -13.86 -6.31 0.24
C THR A 69 -15.33 -6.25 -0.13
N PHE A 70 -16.08 -5.30 0.43
CA PHE A 70 -17.49 -5.12 0.08
C PHE A 70 -17.67 -4.71 -1.39
N VAL A 71 -16.96 -3.66 -1.84
CA VAL A 71 -17.07 -3.15 -3.22
C VAL A 71 -16.55 -4.17 -4.24
N SER A 72 -15.43 -4.84 -3.95
CA SER A 72 -14.90 -5.90 -4.82
C SER A 72 -15.79 -7.13 -4.87
N GLY A 73 -16.50 -7.44 -3.78
CA GLY A 73 -17.54 -8.47 -3.75
C GLY A 73 -18.71 -8.12 -4.66
N PHE A 74 -19.20 -6.89 -4.61
CA PHE A 74 -20.21 -6.38 -5.56
C PHE A 74 -19.71 -6.48 -7.01
N ASN A 75 -18.48 -6.01 -7.29
CA ASN A 75 -17.88 -6.10 -8.61
C ASN A 75 -17.77 -7.54 -9.12
N LEU A 76 -17.38 -8.48 -8.25
CA LEU A 76 -17.30 -9.90 -8.60
C LEU A 76 -18.67 -10.47 -8.97
N LEU A 77 -19.71 -10.19 -8.17
CA LEU A 77 -21.06 -10.67 -8.43
C LEU A 77 -21.66 -10.09 -9.71
N HIS A 78 -21.41 -8.80 -9.97
CA HIS A 78 -21.94 -8.08 -11.13
C HIS A 78 -21.19 -8.42 -12.43
N LEU A 79 -19.85 -8.34 -12.41
CA LEU A 79 -19.03 -8.46 -13.62
C LEU A 79 -18.68 -9.92 -13.96
N ARG A 80 -18.58 -10.78 -12.94
CA ARG A 80 -18.19 -12.20 -13.04
C ARG A 80 -16.90 -12.42 -13.82
N THR A 81 -15.97 -11.47 -13.73
CA THR A 81 -14.65 -11.57 -14.35
C THR A 81 -13.63 -12.13 -13.37
N PHE A 82 -12.63 -12.82 -13.90
CA PHE A 82 -11.54 -13.32 -13.08
C PHE A 82 -10.67 -12.19 -12.49
N LEU A 83 -10.59 -11.03 -13.15
CA LEU A 83 -9.95 -9.84 -12.57
C LEU A 83 -10.68 -9.40 -11.29
N ALA A 84 -12.02 -9.32 -11.32
CA ALA A 84 -12.81 -8.99 -10.14
C ALA A 84 -12.61 -10.03 -9.02
N PHE A 85 -12.48 -11.30 -9.38
CA PHE A 85 -12.14 -12.36 -8.44
C PHE A 85 -10.75 -12.14 -7.79
N LEU A 86 -9.71 -11.82 -8.57
CA LEU A 86 -8.37 -11.54 -8.04
C LEU A 86 -8.37 -10.35 -7.06
N VAL A 87 -9.07 -9.25 -7.41
CA VAL A 87 -9.18 -8.07 -6.54
C VAL A 87 -9.98 -8.38 -5.27
N PHE A 88 -11.02 -9.19 -5.35
CA PHE A 88 -11.79 -9.65 -4.20
C PHE A 88 -10.97 -10.54 -3.27
N VAL A 89 -10.22 -11.51 -3.82
CA VAL A 89 -9.32 -12.38 -3.06
C VAL A 89 -8.23 -11.55 -2.37
N HIS A 90 -7.60 -10.61 -3.09
CA HIS A 90 -6.62 -9.70 -2.51
C HIS A 90 -7.22 -8.91 -1.33
N SER A 91 -8.36 -8.25 -1.54
CA SER A 91 -9.01 -7.42 -0.51
C SER A 91 -9.39 -8.25 0.72
N THR A 92 -9.98 -9.43 0.50
CA THR A 92 -10.41 -10.34 1.58
C THR A 92 -9.25 -10.91 2.36
N ARG A 93 -8.16 -11.32 1.70
CA ARG A 93 -6.93 -11.74 2.39
C ARG A 93 -6.38 -10.61 3.25
N ARG A 94 -6.24 -9.40 2.70
CA ARG A 94 -5.73 -8.24 3.45
C ARG A 94 -6.64 -7.88 4.63
N LEU A 95 -7.95 -8.04 4.48
CA LEU A 95 -8.92 -7.90 5.57
C LEU A 95 -8.67 -8.92 6.67
N TYR A 96 -8.57 -10.21 6.31
CA TYR A 96 -8.26 -11.30 7.24
C TYR A 96 -6.95 -11.03 8.00
N GLU A 97 -5.86 -10.74 7.29
CA GLU A 97 -4.57 -10.43 7.91
C GLU A 97 -4.66 -9.25 8.87
N THR A 98 -5.47 -8.24 8.55
CA THR A 98 -5.66 -7.07 9.41
C THR A 98 -6.41 -7.39 10.69
N PHE A 99 -7.36 -8.33 10.68
CA PHE A 99 -8.09 -8.74 11.88
C PHE A 99 -7.31 -9.73 12.73
N TYR A 100 -6.64 -10.70 12.12
CA TYR A 100 -6.15 -11.88 12.83
C TYR A 100 -4.63 -11.97 12.94
N ILE A 101 -3.88 -11.26 12.09
CA ILE A 101 -2.41 -11.34 12.07
C ILE A 101 -1.79 -10.03 12.56
N ASN A 102 -2.21 -8.89 12.03
CA ASN A 102 -1.58 -7.61 12.29
C ASN A 102 -1.82 -7.12 13.73
N LYS A 103 -0.73 -6.95 14.48
CA LYS A 103 -0.76 -6.40 15.85
C LYS A 103 -0.51 -4.90 15.85
N PHE A 104 -1.58 -4.11 15.95
CA PHE A 104 -1.49 -2.66 16.06
C PHE A 104 -1.24 -2.23 17.51
N GLY A 105 -0.24 -1.38 17.73
CA GLY A 105 -0.02 -0.79 19.06
C GLY A 105 -1.16 0.14 19.49
N PRO A 106 -1.57 0.15 20.77
CA PRO A 106 -2.69 0.97 21.25
C PRO A 106 -2.46 2.48 21.04
N ALA A 107 -1.21 2.94 21.21
CA ALA A 107 -0.80 4.33 20.97
C ALA A 107 -0.39 4.62 19.51
N SER A 108 -0.49 3.65 18.59
CA SER A 108 -0.06 3.86 17.21
C SER A 108 -1.08 4.73 16.46
N ARG A 109 -0.61 5.87 15.95
CA ARG A 109 -1.40 6.83 15.19
C ARG A 109 -0.90 6.97 13.75
N ILE A 110 -1.78 7.40 12.86
CA ILE A 110 -1.48 7.80 11.48
C ILE A 110 -2.22 9.10 11.16
N HIS A 111 -1.64 9.97 10.34
CA HIS A 111 -2.30 11.20 9.91
C HIS A 111 -3.58 10.91 9.11
N ILE A 112 -4.61 11.76 9.25
CA ILE A 112 -5.90 11.59 8.58
C ILE A 112 -5.78 11.61 7.04
N SER A 113 -4.79 12.32 6.50
CA SER A 113 -4.52 12.33 5.05
C SER A 113 -4.26 10.92 4.52
N HIS A 114 -3.49 10.09 5.22
CA HIS A 114 -3.25 8.71 4.80
C HIS A 114 -4.54 7.88 4.84
N TYR A 115 -5.44 8.21 5.76
CA TYR A 115 -6.74 7.54 5.84
C TYR A 115 -7.60 7.86 4.62
N LEU A 116 -7.69 9.15 4.25
CA LEU A 116 -8.43 9.58 3.07
C LEU A 116 -7.83 9.03 1.78
N VAL A 117 -6.49 9.06 1.66
CA VAL A 117 -5.75 8.49 0.55
C VAL A 117 -5.99 6.98 0.43
N GLY A 118 -6.05 6.25 1.55
CA GLY A 118 -6.39 4.83 1.56
C GLY A 118 -7.78 4.57 0.96
N ILE A 119 -8.81 5.29 1.43
CA ILE A 119 -10.18 5.16 0.89
C ILE A 119 -10.24 5.52 -0.60
N TRP A 120 -9.59 6.61 -1.01
CA TRP A 120 -9.51 7.00 -2.42
C TRP A 120 -8.86 5.91 -3.26
N PHE A 121 -7.71 5.38 -2.84
CA PHE A 121 -6.98 4.38 -3.61
C PHE A 121 -7.77 3.08 -3.80
N TYR A 122 -8.39 2.54 -2.74
CA TYR A 122 -9.23 1.35 -2.88
C TYR A 122 -10.49 1.59 -3.70
N SER A 123 -11.01 2.83 -3.71
CA SER A 123 -12.09 3.22 -4.64
C SER A 123 -11.60 3.22 -6.08
N ALA A 124 -10.40 3.76 -6.35
CA ALA A 124 -9.80 3.80 -7.68
C ALA A 124 -9.53 2.38 -8.25
N VAL A 125 -9.03 1.45 -7.43
CA VAL A 125 -8.81 0.05 -7.84
C VAL A 125 -10.13 -0.64 -8.20
N ASN A 126 -11.17 -0.45 -7.38
CA ASN A 126 -12.48 -1.04 -7.64
C ASN A 126 -13.18 -0.40 -8.86
N PHE A 127 -13.07 0.92 -9.02
CA PHE A 127 -13.56 1.63 -10.21
C PHE A 127 -12.84 1.17 -11.48
N THR A 128 -11.52 1.00 -11.40
CA THR A 128 -10.71 0.45 -12.51
C THR A 128 -11.22 -0.93 -12.89
N THR A 129 -11.47 -1.79 -11.91
CA THR A 129 -11.98 -3.16 -12.13
C THR A 129 -13.37 -3.14 -12.77
N PHE A 130 -14.24 -2.23 -12.31
CA PHE A 130 -15.60 -2.08 -12.82
C PHE A 130 -15.67 -1.55 -14.26
N THR A 131 -14.81 -0.59 -14.58
CA THR A 131 -14.72 0.03 -15.91
C THR A 131 -13.72 -0.66 -16.83
N ASN A 132 -13.11 -1.76 -16.39
CA ASN A 132 -12.17 -2.49 -17.23
C ASN A 132 -12.94 -3.15 -18.36
N GLU A 133 -12.71 -2.68 -19.59
CA GLU A 133 -13.22 -3.34 -20.77
C GLU A 133 -12.69 -4.79 -20.80
N LYS A 134 -13.47 -5.69 -21.40
CA LYS A 134 -13.10 -7.10 -21.55
C LYS A 134 -12.02 -7.27 -22.63
N HIS A 135 -10.88 -6.61 -22.49
CA HIS A 135 -9.70 -6.90 -23.29
C HIS A 135 -9.08 -8.19 -22.77
N ALA A 136 -9.13 -9.24 -23.60
CA ALA A 136 -8.57 -10.53 -23.26
C ALA A 136 -7.07 -10.51 -23.51
N SER A 137 -6.28 -10.36 -22.45
CA SER A 137 -4.85 -10.67 -22.49
C SER A 137 -4.63 -12.12 -22.96
N SER A 138 -3.50 -12.36 -23.64
CA SER A 138 -3.16 -13.69 -24.13
C SER A 138 -3.11 -14.71 -22.97
N LEU A 139 -3.43 -15.98 -23.25
CA LEU A 139 -3.41 -17.02 -22.22
C LEU A 139 -2.07 -17.11 -21.46
N PRO A 140 -0.90 -17.07 -22.12
CA PRO A 140 0.38 -17.09 -21.40
C PRO A 140 0.54 -15.92 -20.43
N LEU A 141 0.12 -14.71 -20.84
CA LEU A 141 0.21 -13.52 -19.99
C LEU A 141 -0.71 -13.62 -18.77
N ARG A 142 -1.92 -14.17 -18.95
CA ARG A 142 -2.86 -14.44 -17.85
C ARG A 142 -2.30 -15.44 -16.85
N LEU A 143 -1.72 -16.54 -17.33
CA LEU A 143 -1.13 -17.56 -16.45
C LEU A 143 0.08 -17.01 -15.69
N LEU A 144 0.94 -16.23 -16.35
CA LEU A 144 2.06 -15.55 -15.70
C LEU A 144 1.58 -14.58 -14.62
N ALA A 145 0.58 -13.75 -14.93
CA ALA A 145 0.00 -12.82 -13.98
C ALA A 145 -0.59 -13.55 -12.75
N ILE A 146 -1.34 -14.64 -12.96
CA ILE A 146 -1.89 -15.45 -11.87
C ILE A 146 -0.78 -16.04 -10.99
N PHE A 147 0.28 -16.57 -11.62
CA PHE A 147 1.42 -17.12 -10.90
C PHE A 147 2.11 -16.06 -10.03
N ILE A 148 2.42 -14.89 -10.60
CA ILE A 148 3.04 -13.77 -9.85
C ILE A 148 2.12 -13.32 -8.71
N PHE A 149 0.83 -13.16 -8.97
CA PHE A 149 -0.16 -12.76 -7.97
C PHE A 149 -0.20 -13.74 -6.79
N ALA A 150 -0.23 -15.04 -7.07
CA ALA A 150 -0.28 -16.08 -6.05
C ALA A 150 1.02 -16.12 -5.21
N LEU A 151 2.17 -16.10 -5.89
CA LEU A 151 3.48 -16.13 -5.23
C LEU A 151 3.69 -14.90 -4.33
N ALA A 152 3.43 -13.69 -4.85
CA ALA A 152 3.58 -12.46 -4.09
C ALA A 152 2.56 -12.36 -2.95
N SER A 153 1.31 -12.80 -3.16
CA SER A 153 0.32 -12.84 -2.07
C SER A 153 0.72 -13.78 -0.95
N TRP A 154 1.33 -14.92 -1.28
CA TRP A 154 1.83 -15.88 -0.30
C TRP A 154 3.05 -15.35 0.46
N ASP A 155 4.06 -14.82 -0.23
CA ASP A 155 5.24 -14.24 0.45
C ASP A 155 4.86 -13.05 1.33
N GLN A 156 3.94 -12.20 0.85
CA GLN A 156 3.44 -11.08 1.65
C GLN A 156 2.77 -11.56 2.94
N TYR A 157 1.93 -12.60 2.85
CA TYR A 157 1.30 -13.20 4.02
C TYR A 157 2.36 -13.72 5.02
N LYS A 158 3.38 -14.42 4.54
CA LYS A 158 4.49 -14.93 5.37
C LYS A 158 5.25 -13.79 6.04
N ASN A 159 5.53 -12.72 5.30
CA ASN A 159 6.19 -11.53 5.82
C ASN A 159 5.33 -10.86 6.92
N HIS A 160 4.01 -10.72 6.74
CA HIS A 160 3.13 -10.19 7.78
C HIS A 160 3.02 -11.09 9.01
N SER A 161 2.92 -12.41 8.82
CA SER A 161 2.93 -13.38 9.92
C SER A 161 4.20 -13.25 10.76
N HIS A 162 5.36 -13.24 10.11
CA HIS A 162 6.65 -13.05 10.79
C HIS A 162 6.70 -11.73 11.55
N LEU A 163 6.28 -10.62 10.93
CA LEU A 163 6.23 -9.31 11.59
C LEU A 163 5.31 -9.28 12.82
N SER A 164 4.26 -10.10 12.84
CA SER A 164 3.31 -10.20 13.96
C SER A 164 3.86 -10.96 15.17
N GLU A 165 4.82 -11.86 14.95
CA GLU A 165 5.46 -12.68 15.99
C GLU A 165 6.59 -11.91 16.68
N LEU A 166 7.20 -10.96 15.98
CA LEU A 166 8.26 -10.13 16.53
C LEU A 166 7.77 -9.30 17.71
N ARG A 167 8.60 -9.25 18.76
CA ARG A 167 8.45 -8.23 19.80
C ARG A 167 8.50 -6.86 19.12
N LYS A 168 7.52 -6.03 19.45
CA LYS A 168 7.23 -4.79 18.72
C LYS A 168 8.48 -3.93 18.61
N TYR A 169 8.79 -3.50 17.38
CA TYR A 169 9.93 -2.64 17.03
C TYR A 169 11.31 -3.30 17.08
N ASN A 170 11.38 -4.63 17.04
CA ASN A 170 12.63 -5.34 16.73
C ASN A 170 12.85 -5.44 15.22
N LEU A 171 14.12 -5.63 14.83
CA LEU A 171 14.50 -5.79 13.44
C LEU A 171 14.08 -7.20 12.95
N PRO A 172 13.32 -7.31 11.85
CA PRO A 172 13.03 -8.60 11.22
C PRO A 172 14.28 -9.15 10.52
N THR A 173 14.50 -10.47 10.59
CA THR A 173 15.69 -11.14 10.03
C THR A 173 15.35 -12.36 9.15
N TYR A 174 14.06 -12.60 8.91
CA TYR A 174 13.55 -13.68 8.06
C TYR A 174 13.63 -13.32 6.57
N GLY A 175 14.00 -14.28 5.71
CA GLY A 175 13.93 -14.14 4.25
C GLY A 175 14.61 -12.88 3.72
N LEU A 176 13.92 -12.13 2.86
CA LEU A 176 14.41 -10.88 2.27
C LEU A 176 14.64 -9.75 3.28
N PHE A 177 14.11 -9.84 4.52
CA PHE A 177 14.37 -8.83 5.55
C PHE A 177 15.86 -8.71 5.90
N LYS A 178 16.68 -9.73 5.58
CA LYS A 178 18.15 -9.69 5.75
C LYS A 178 18.83 -8.61 4.91
N ILE A 179 18.25 -8.24 3.77
CA ILE A 179 18.86 -7.30 2.81
C ILE A 179 17.98 -6.09 2.51
N VAL A 180 16.65 -6.21 2.71
CA VAL A 180 15.65 -5.19 2.42
C VAL A 180 14.85 -4.86 3.68
N ALA A 181 14.59 -3.58 3.96
CA ALA A 181 13.86 -3.15 5.15
C ALA A 181 12.36 -3.56 5.13
N SER A 182 11.74 -3.56 3.95
CA SER A 182 10.28 -3.78 3.79
C SER A 182 9.92 -4.71 2.59
N PRO A 183 10.32 -6.00 2.59
CA PRO A 183 9.98 -6.96 1.53
C PRO A 183 8.47 -7.13 1.29
N HIS A 184 7.65 -7.13 2.35
CA HIS A 184 6.18 -7.13 2.22
C HIS A 184 5.60 -6.00 1.36
N TYR A 185 6.31 -4.87 1.23
CA TYR A 185 5.92 -3.80 0.31
C TYR A 185 6.31 -4.08 -1.14
N LEU A 186 7.43 -4.79 -1.35
CA LEU A 186 7.82 -5.29 -2.67
C LEU A 186 6.78 -6.32 -3.18
N ASP A 187 6.29 -7.18 -2.28
CA ASP A 187 5.23 -8.14 -2.64
C ASP A 187 3.95 -7.43 -3.08
N GLU A 188 3.56 -6.34 -2.41
CA GLU A 188 2.40 -5.55 -2.82
C GLU A 188 2.63 -4.97 -4.22
N ILE A 189 3.82 -4.46 -4.53
CA ILE A 189 4.15 -3.98 -5.89
C ILE A 189 3.98 -5.11 -6.91
N PHE A 190 4.45 -6.33 -6.62
CA PHE A 190 4.28 -7.47 -7.52
C PHE A 190 2.82 -7.91 -7.67
N ILE A 191 2.00 -7.80 -6.63
CA ILE A 191 0.56 -8.04 -6.71
C ILE A 191 -0.10 -7.06 -7.71
N TYR A 192 0.19 -5.76 -7.61
CA TYR A 192 -0.37 -4.76 -8.53
C TYR A 192 0.23 -4.85 -9.94
N PHE A 193 1.48 -5.29 -10.06
CA PHE A 193 2.08 -5.63 -11.35
C PHE A 193 1.34 -6.79 -12.01
N ALA A 194 1.05 -7.87 -11.28
CA ALA A 194 0.25 -8.97 -11.78
C ALA A 194 -1.16 -8.54 -12.20
N LEU A 195 -1.84 -7.70 -11.40
CA LEU A 195 -3.15 -7.15 -11.77
C LEU A 195 -3.08 -6.30 -13.04
N THR A 196 -1.99 -5.54 -13.24
CA THR A 196 -1.77 -4.73 -14.44
C THR A 196 -1.55 -5.60 -15.68
N LEU A 197 -0.72 -6.64 -15.57
CA LEU A 197 -0.51 -7.62 -16.65
C LEU A 197 -1.81 -8.34 -17.01
N TYR A 198 -2.61 -8.70 -16.00
CA TYR A 198 -3.88 -9.39 -16.22
C TYR A 198 -4.91 -8.48 -16.91
N ALA A 199 -5.07 -7.26 -16.39
CA ALA A 199 -6.08 -6.30 -16.85
C ALA A 199 -5.72 -5.64 -18.19
N THR A 200 -4.43 -5.58 -18.54
CA THR A 200 -3.91 -4.85 -19.71
C THR A 200 -4.46 -3.42 -19.79
N SER A 201 -4.50 -2.74 -18.65
CA SER A 201 -5.27 -1.51 -18.46
C SER A 201 -4.40 -0.35 -18.00
N CYS A 202 -4.47 0.78 -18.71
CA CYS A 202 -3.79 2.00 -18.30
C CYS A 202 -4.24 2.47 -16.91
N LYS A 203 -5.52 2.32 -16.57
CA LYS A 203 -6.01 2.68 -15.24
C LYS A 203 -5.36 1.82 -14.15
N MET A 204 -5.22 0.51 -14.38
CA MET A 204 -4.56 -0.39 -13.42
C MET A 204 -3.05 -0.12 -13.33
N LEU A 205 -2.41 0.28 -14.45
CA LEU A 205 -1.03 0.73 -14.44
C LEU A 205 -0.85 1.96 -13.53
N PHE A 206 -1.75 2.95 -13.59
CA PHE A 206 -1.71 4.10 -12.68
C PHE A 206 -1.88 3.69 -11.21
N CYS A 207 -2.77 2.74 -10.92
CA CYS A 207 -2.87 2.12 -9.59
C CYS A 207 -1.53 1.49 -9.14
N MET A 208 -0.87 0.73 -10.03
CA MET A 208 0.44 0.13 -9.73
C MET A 208 1.53 1.19 -9.50
N LEU A 209 1.61 2.22 -10.34
CA LEU A 209 2.58 3.31 -10.20
C LEU A 209 2.40 4.06 -8.87
N TRP A 210 1.14 4.28 -8.47
CA TRP A 210 0.85 4.83 -7.15
C TRP A 210 1.39 3.96 -6.02
N VAL A 211 1.17 2.64 -6.07
CA VAL A 211 1.67 1.68 -5.08
C VAL A 211 3.19 1.73 -5.00
N VAL A 212 3.88 1.77 -6.15
CA VAL A 212 5.34 1.90 -6.22
C VAL A 212 5.81 3.17 -5.51
N VAL A 213 5.24 4.34 -5.82
CA VAL A 213 5.63 5.63 -5.22
C VAL A 213 5.36 5.63 -3.71
N ASN A 214 4.14 5.30 -3.31
CA ASN A 214 3.70 5.38 -1.91
C ASN A 214 4.49 4.41 -1.01
N LEU A 215 4.69 3.18 -1.46
CA LEU A 215 5.41 2.17 -0.68
C LEU A 215 6.92 2.38 -0.68
N SER A 216 7.51 2.91 -1.76
CA SER A 216 8.94 3.25 -1.78
C SER A 216 9.28 4.32 -0.74
N ILE A 217 8.43 5.36 -0.61
CA ILE A 217 8.60 6.40 0.41
C ILE A 217 8.44 5.82 1.81
N SER A 218 7.41 5.00 2.02
CA SER A 218 7.17 4.32 3.30
C SER A 218 8.32 3.38 3.69
N ALA A 219 8.94 2.71 2.71
CA ALA A 219 10.08 1.85 2.90
C ALA A 219 11.35 2.62 3.28
N LEU A 220 11.60 3.76 2.62
CA LEU A 220 12.73 4.65 2.95
C LEU A 220 12.62 5.17 4.39
N GLU A 221 11.44 5.66 4.80
CA GLU A 221 11.20 6.08 6.19
C GLU A 221 11.42 4.94 7.19
N THR A 222 11.01 3.72 6.82
CA THR A 222 11.23 2.51 7.63
C THR A 222 12.72 2.18 7.76
N LYS A 223 13.49 2.27 6.66
CA LYS A 223 14.94 2.05 6.66
C LYS A 223 15.66 3.11 7.49
N THR A 224 15.32 4.39 7.34
CA THR A 224 15.89 5.48 8.14
C THR A 224 15.65 5.25 9.64
N TRP A 225 14.45 4.81 10.00
CA TRP A 225 14.14 4.45 11.38
C TRP A 225 14.95 3.25 11.88
N TYR A 226 15.16 2.22 11.04
CA TYR A 226 16.05 1.10 11.40
C TYR A 226 17.49 1.57 11.59
N LEU A 227 18.01 2.43 10.70
CA LEU A 227 19.37 2.95 10.79
C LEU A 227 19.62 3.70 12.10
N GLN A 228 18.64 4.49 12.56
CA GLN A 228 18.72 5.21 13.83
C GLN A 228 18.72 4.28 15.06
N LYS A 229 17.98 3.16 14.99
CA LYS A 229 17.81 2.24 16.13
C LYS A 229 18.83 1.08 16.15
N PHE A 230 19.23 0.60 14.98
CA PHE A 230 20.04 -0.60 14.76
C PHE A 230 21.16 -0.32 13.73
N PRO A 231 22.06 0.64 13.98
CA PRO A 231 22.98 1.14 12.96
C PRO A 231 23.88 0.06 12.34
N GLN A 232 24.28 -0.95 13.11
CA GLN A 232 25.19 -2.01 12.65
C GLN A 232 24.51 -3.13 11.86
N THR A 233 23.20 -3.35 12.04
CA THR A 233 22.47 -4.49 11.47
C THR A 233 21.36 -4.06 10.52
N THR A 234 21.26 -2.77 10.20
CA THR A 234 20.21 -2.25 9.31
C THR A 234 20.34 -2.82 7.90
N PRO A 235 19.23 -3.29 7.30
CA PRO A 235 19.23 -3.77 5.92
C PRO A 235 19.74 -2.72 4.93
N ARG A 236 20.54 -3.17 3.95
CA ARG A 236 21.20 -2.30 2.98
C ARG A 236 20.21 -1.56 2.07
N PHE A 237 19.10 -2.20 1.71
CA PHE A 237 18.09 -1.66 0.79
C PHE A 237 16.76 -1.41 1.52
N ALA A 238 15.94 -0.50 1.02
CA ALA A 238 14.65 -0.14 1.60
C ALA A 238 13.53 -1.08 1.15
N ILE A 239 13.42 -1.34 -0.16
CA ILE A 239 12.34 -2.14 -0.76
C ILE A 239 12.79 -2.99 -1.96
N ILE A 240 13.62 -2.47 -2.88
CA ILE A 240 14.06 -3.23 -4.07
C ILE A 240 15.54 -3.58 -3.88
N PRO A 241 15.89 -4.88 -3.78
CA PRO A 241 17.28 -5.32 -3.67
C PRO A 241 18.15 -4.69 -4.76
N TYR A 242 19.32 -4.19 -4.38
CA TYR A 242 20.31 -3.59 -5.30
C TYR A 242 19.87 -2.31 -6.02
N VAL A 243 18.72 -1.73 -5.65
CA VAL A 243 18.21 -0.47 -6.24
C VAL A 243 17.94 0.58 -5.18
N ILE A 244 17.00 0.33 -4.25
CA ILE A 244 16.54 1.32 -3.28
C ILE A 244 16.20 0.73 -1.92
#